data_AF-A0A3R9FDJ2-F1
#
_entry.id   AF-A0A3R9FDJ2-F1
#
_cell.length_a   1.000
_cell.length_b   1.000
_cell.length_c   1.000
_cell.angle_alpha   90.00
_cell.angle_beta   90.00
_cell.angle_gamma   90.00
#
_symmetry.space_group_name_H-M   'P 1'
#
loop_
_entity.id
_entity.type
_entity.pdbx_description
1 polymer ?
#
loop_
_entity_poly.entity_id
_entity_poly.type
_entity_poly.pdbx_seq_one_letter_code
_entity_poly.pdbx_strand_id
1 'polypeptide(L)'
;MIQQFKRALAVYDEILRLPHKSEIARELRDEEDLFMLLCFSEMLGLPNPAFYYTLELYPAIIERFHEWHLRAGMEKSPLDGIRCC
;
A
#
# COMPACT_ATOMS: atom_id res chain seq x y z
N MET A 1 -28.61 -1.63 33.10
CA MET A 1 -27.62 -2.66 33.46
C MET A 1 -27.06 -3.38 32.23
N ILE A 2 -27.90 -3.99 31.38
CA ILE A 2 -27.49 -4.70 30.16
C ILE A 2 -26.68 -3.84 29.17
N GLN A 3 -27.02 -2.55 29.03
CA GLN A 3 -26.33 -1.63 28.12
C GLN A 3 -24.89 -1.31 28.55
N GLN A 4 -24.64 -1.25 29.87
CA GLN A 4 -23.30 -1.03 30.42
C GLN A 4 -22.43 -2.27 30.23
N PHE A 5 -23.02 -3.46 30.36
CA PHE A 5 -22.33 -4.73 30.12
C PHE A 5 -21.94 -4.90 28.64
N LYS A 6 -22.83 -4.53 27.71
CA LYS A 6 -22.52 -4.51 26.26
C LYS A 6 -21.37 -3.55 25.93
N ARG A 7 -21.34 -2.37 26.55
CA ARG A 7 -20.23 -1.41 26.38
C ARG A 7 -18.91 -1.96 26.93
N ALA A 8 -18.92 -2.59 28.11
CA ALA A 8 -17.72 -3.19 28.68
C ALA A 8 -17.14 -4.30 27.79
N LEU A 9 -18.00 -5.15 27.22
CA LEU A 9 -17.58 -6.18 26.26
C LEU A 9 -17.02 -5.59 24.96
N ALA A 10 -17.63 -4.52 24.43
CA ALA A 10 -17.14 -3.87 23.21
C ALA A 10 -15.75 -3.25 23.41
N VAL A 11 -15.51 -2.60 24.55
CA VAL A 11 -14.19 -2.04 24.89
C VAL A 11 -13.15 -3.15 25.06
N TYR A 12 -13.52 -4.27 25.68
CA TYR A 12 -12.62 -5.42 25.83
C TYR A 12 -12.22 -6.04 24.49
N ASP A 13 -13.19 -6.24 23.58
CA ASP A 13 -12.93 -6.71 22.22
C ASP A 13 -12.07 -5.72 21.42
N GLU A 14 -12.29 -4.41 21.60
CA GLU A 14 -11.44 -3.39 20.98
C GLU A 14 -10.00 -3.44 21.49
N ILE A 15 -9.79 -3.61 22.81
CA ILE A 15 -8.46 -3.74 23.41
C ILE A 15 -7.71 -4.97 22.87
N LEU A 16 -8.41 -6.10 22.70
CA LEU A 16 -7.82 -7.30 22.12
C LEU A 16 -7.43 -7.13 20.64
N ARG A 17 -8.18 -6.32 19.88
CA ARG A 17 -7.91 -6.08 18.45
C ARG A 17 -6.81 -5.04 18.20
N LEU A 18 -6.56 -4.13 19.15
CA LEU A 18 -5.57 -3.05 19.01
C LEU A 18 -4.19 -3.49 18.53
N PRO A 19 -3.53 -4.50 19.13
CA PRO A 19 -2.19 -4.91 18.69
C PRO A 19 -2.18 -5.40 17.23
N HIS A 20 -3.21 -6.17 16.83
CA HIS A 20 -3.32 -6.72 15.48
C HIS A 20 -3.58 -5.66 14.40
N LYS A 21 -4.22 -4.53 14.74
CA LYS A 21 -4.47 -3.46 13.74
C LYS A 21 -3.17 -2.91 13.16
N SER A 22 -2.13 -2.77 13.99
CA SER A 22 -0.84 -2.23 13.54
C SER A 22 -0.09 -3.19 12.61
N GLU A 23 -0.14 -4.49 12.94
CA GLU A 23 0.43 -5.57 12.16
C GLU A 23 -0.26 -5.71 10.80
N ILE A 24 -1.59 -5.77 10.79
CA ILE A 24 -2.40 -5.82 9.57
C ILE A 24 -2.11 -4.60 8.68
N ALA A 25 -2.03 -3.40 9.27
CA ALA A 25 -1.72 -2.20 8.50
C ALA A 25 -0.30 -2.22 7.92
N ARG A 26 0.65 -2.90 8.56
CA ARG A 26 2.00 -3.10 8.01
C ARG A 26 1.96 -4.07 6.84
N GLU A 27 1.32 -5.22 7.00
CA GLU A 27 1.21 -6.22 5.93
C GLU A 27 0.51 -5.67 4.69
N LEU A 28 -0.60 -4.95 4.86
CA LEU A 28 -1.30 -4.30 3.74
C LEU A 28 -0.41 -3.29 3.01
N ARG A 29 0.46 -2.56 3.73
CA ARG A 29 1.43 -1.66 3.11
C ARG A 29 2.53 -2.42 2.38
N ASP A 30 3.05 -3.49 2.96
CA ASP A 30 4.08 -4.32 2.33
C ASP A 30 3.54 -4.98 1.03
N GLU A 31 2.28 -5.43 1.03
CA GLU A 31 1.60 -5.94 -0.17
C GLU A 31 1.41 -4.85 -1.23
N GLU A 32 1.01 -3.63 -0.83
CA GLU A 32 0.90 -2.50 -1.73
C GLU A 32 2.25 -2.13 -2.36
N ASP A 33 3.30 -2.05 -1.55
CA ASP A 33 4.63 -1.68 -2.01
C ASP A 33 5.20 -2.75 -2.97
N LEU A 34 4.92 -4.03 -2.74
CA LEU A 34 5.23 -5.12 -3.66
C LEU A 34 4.43 -5.02 -4.97
N PHE A 35 3.13 -4.72 -4.89
CA PHE A 35 2.29 -4.55 -6.06
C PHE A 35 2.79 -3.41 -6.94
N MET A 36 3.09 -2.25 -6.34
CA MET A 36 3.65 -1.10 -7.05
C MET A 36 5.01 -1.42 -7.67
N LEU A 37 5.88 -2.14 -6.96
CA LEU A 37 7.15 -2.62 -7.50
C LEU A 37 6.95 -3.50 -8.74
N LEU A 38 5.99 -4.43 -8.72
CA LEU A 38 5.70 -5.28 -9.88
C LEU A 38 5.18 -4.44 -11.05
N CYS A 39 4.24 -3.53 -10.82
CA CYS A 39 3.71 -2.66 -11.86
C CYS A 39 4.81 -1.78 -12.48
N PHE A 40 5.70 -1.18 -11.70
CA PHE A 40 6.72 -0.22 -12.16
C PHE A 40 8.13 -0.81 -12.35
N SER A 41 8.28 -2.13 -12.22
CA SER A 41 9.55 -2.86 -12.38
C SER A 41 10.26 -2.57 -13.70
N GLU A 42 9.54 -2.44 -14.81
CA GLU A 42 10.12 -2.13 -16.11
C GLU A 42 10.85 -0.78 -16.12
N MET A 43 10.31 0.23 -15.43
CA MET A 43 10.94 1.55 -15.32
C MET A 43 12.21 1.52 -14.46
N LEU A 44 12.33 0.52 -13.58
CA LEU A 44 13.54 0.25 -12.80
C LEU A 44 14.55 -0.60 -13.59
N GLY A 45 14.25 -0.97 -14.84
CA GLY A 45 15.07 -1.83 -15.68
C GLY A 45 14.93 -3.33 -15.35
N LEU A 46 13.92 -3.71 -14.55
CA LEU A 46 13.63 -5.10 -14.24
C LEU A 46 12.63 -5.65 -15.27
N PRO A 47 12.96 -6.74 -15.99
CA PRO A 47 12.05 -7.29 -17.00
C PRO A 47 10.78 -7.86 -16.34
N ASN A 48 9.61 -7.38 -16.75
CA ASN A 48 8.32 -7.88 -16.27
C ASN A 48 7.51 -8.51 -17.41
N PRO A 49 7.30 -9.85 -17.40
CA PRO A 49 6.55 -10.52 -18.46
C PRO A 49 5.05 -10.14 -18.47
N ALA A 50 4.52 -9.61 -17.38
CA ALA A 50 3.13 -9.21 -17.24
C ALA A 50 2.89 -7.71 -17.48
N PHE A 51 3.95 -6.92 -17.77
CA PHE A 51 3.85 -5.47 -17.88
C PHE A 51 2.72 -5.03 -18.80
N TYR A 52 2.67 -5.63 -20.00
CA TYR A 52 1.67 -5.32 -21.02
C TYR A 52 0.23 -5.43 -20.51
N TYR A 53 -0.05 -6.41 -19.65
CA TYR A 53 -1.38 -6.61 -19.07
C TYR A 53 -1.67 -5.66 -17.91
N THR A 54 -0.62 -5.20 -17.20
CA THR A 54 -0.77 -4.30 -16.05
C THR A 54 -0.86 -2.82 -16.44
N LEU A 55 -0.62 -2.47 -17.71
CA LEU A 55 -0.70 -1.09 -18.19
C LEU A 55 -2.07 -0.44 -17.95
N GLU A 56 -3.15 -1.21 -18.04
CA GLU A 56 -4.52 -0.71 -17.81
C GLU A 56 -4.75 -0.26 -16.37
N LEU A 57 -3.94 -0.75 -15.42
CA LEU A 57 -4.04 -0.41 -14.00
C LEU A 57 -3.38 0.94 -13.70
N TYR A 58 -2.47 1.40 -14.55
CA TYR A 58 -1.65 2.59 -14.30
C TYR A 58 -2.48 3.83 -13.96
N PRO A 59 -3.55 4.18 -14.70
CA PRO A 59 -4.38 5.34 -14.37
C PRO A 59 -4.98 5.29 -12.96
N ALA A 60 -5.28 4.09 -12.44
CA ALA A 60 -5.86 3.93 -11.11
C ALA A 60 -4.82 4.00 -9.98
N ILE A 61 -3.55 3.66 -10.26
CA ILE A 61 -2.49 3.58 -9.24
C ILE A 61 -1.52 4.76 -9.30
N ILE A 62 -1.52 5.54 -10.39
CA ILE A 62 -0.59 6.66 -10.59
C ILE A 62 -0.74 7.74 -9.53
N GLU A 63 -1.94 7.94 -8.98
CA GLU A 63 -2.17 8.90 -7.89
C GLU A 63 -1.42 8.53 -6.61
N ARG A 64 -1.24 7.22 -6.34
CA ARG A 64 -0.54 6.68 -5.16
C ARG A 64 0.96 6.56 -5.38
N PHE A 65 1.43 6.76 -6.61
CA PHE A 65 2.83 6.59 -6.97
C PHE A 65 3.75 7.51 -6.16
N HIS A 66 3.36 8.77 -5.96
CA HIS A 66 4.17 9.74 -5.22
C HIS A 66 4.52 9.25 -3.81
N GLU A 67 3.53 8.73 -3.10
CA GLU A 67 3.75 8.22 -1.74
C GLU A 67 4.59 6.94 -1.74
N TRP A 68 4.38 6.06 -2.72
CA TRP A 68 5.13 4.82 -2.84
C TRP A 68 6.61 5.04 -3.13
N HIS A 69 6.98 5.86 -4.13
CA HIS A 69 8.41 6.01 -4.49
C HIS A 69 9.21 6.69 -3.38
N LEU A 70 8.57 7.59 -2.60
CA LEU A 70 9.16 8.17 -1.39
C LEU A 70 9.38 7.11 -0.31
N ARG A 71 8.39 6.23 -0.06
CA ARG A 71 8.55 5.11 0.90
C ARG A 71 9.61 4.11 0.46
N ALA A 72 9.71 3.86 -0.85
CA ALA A 72 10.73 3.02 -1.45
C ALA A 72 12.15 3.61 -1.35
N GLY A 73 12.29 4.86 -0.88
CA GLY A 73 13.58 5.52 -0.67
C GLY A 73 14.22 6.03 -1.96
N MET A 74 13.43 6.27 -3.01
CA MET A 74 13.93 6.78 -4.28
C MET A 74 14.08 8.31 -4.22
N GLU A 75 15.26 8.83 -4.56
CA GLU A 75 15.49 10.28 -4.61
C GLU A 75 14.75 10.95 -5.78
N LYS A 76 14.53 10.20 -6.86
CA LYS A 76 13.84 10.66 -8.07
C LYS A 76 12.88 9.58 -8.54
N SER A 77 11.78 10.06 -9.12
CA SER A 77 10.82 9.21 -9.82
C SER A 77 11.48 8.42 -10.96
N PRO A 78 11.28 7.10 -11.05
CA PRO A 78 11.67 6.30 -12.21
C PRO A 78 10.82 6.54 -13.47
N LEU A 79 9.73 7.32 -13.38
CA LEU A 79 8.89 7.63 -14.54
C LEU A 79 9.60 8.58 -15.52
N ASP A 80 9.87 8.08 -16.72
CA ASP A 80 10.32 8.91 -17.84
C ASP A 80 9.13 9.67 -18.46
N GLY A 81 9.14 11.00 -18.32
CA GLY A 81 8.15 11.91 -18.92
C GLY A 81 7.17 12.56 -17.96
N ILE A 82 6.94 11.97 -16.79
CA ILE A 82 6.15 12.58 -15.70
C ILE A 82 7.10 12.88 -14.55
N ARG A 83 7.35 14.16 -14.29
CA ARG A 83 8.10 14.58 -13.10
C ARG A 83 7.21 14.43 -11.88
N CYS A 84 7.38 13.32 -11.18
CA CYS A 84 6.92 13.21 -9.81
C CYS A 84 8.08 13.72 -8.93
N CYS A 85 7.86 14.90 -8.32
CA CYS A 85 8.83 15.82 -7.72
C CYS A 85 9.58 16.74 -8.70
#